data_AF-D2Z4W2-F1
#
_entry.id   AF-D2Z4W2-F1
#
_cell.length_a   1.000
_cell.length_b   1.000
_cell.length_c   1.000
_cell.angle_alpha   90.00
_cell.angle_beta   90.00
_cell.angle_gamma   90.00
#
_symmetry.space_group_name_H-M   'P 1'
#
loop_
_entity.id
_entity.type
_entity.pdbx_description
1 polymer ?
#
loop_
_entity_poly.entity_id
_entity_poly.type
_entity_poly.pdbx_seq_one_letter_code
_entity_poly.pdbx_strand_id
1 'polypeptide(L)'
;MKLKALFIAATLVLGGILLSGLDAVHPFGVPGDVAMDEYFLDHAMEERSSENVVTSIVFDYRGFDTLGESAVLFTALCSVVMLFRKGRK
;
A
#
# COMPACT_ATOMS: atom_id res chain seq x y z
N MET A 1 -15.30 -28.58 15.38
CA MET A 1 -16.26 -28.29 14.29
C MET A 1 -16.71 -26.83 14.28
N LYS A 2 -17.10 -26.25 15.43
CA LYS A 2 -17.51 -24.83 15.55
C LYS A 2 -16.47 -23.81 15.03
N LEU A 3 -15.19 -24.01 15.33
CA LEU A 3 -14.12 -23.11 14.86
C LEU A 3 -13.95 -23.13 13.33
N LYS A 4 -14.06 -24.30 12.70
CA LYS A 4 -14.00 -24.43 11.23
C LYS A 4 -15.23 -23.78 10.58
N ALA A 5 -16.41 -23.99 11.16
CA ALA A 5 -17.64 -23.35 10.69
C ALA A 5 -17.57 -21.82 10.83
N LEU A 6 -17.06 -21.31 11.95
CA LEU A 6 -16.84 -19.88 12.17
C LEU A 6 -15.85 -19.30 11.15
N PHE A 7 -14.74 -19.99 10.89
CA PHE A 7 -13.75 -19.54 9.91
C PHE A 7 -14.33 -19.46 8.50
N ILE A 8 -15.05 -20.51 8.08
CA ILE A 8 -15.73 -20.54 6.77
C ILE A 8 -16.77 -19.41 6.68
N ALA A 9 -17.58 -19.22 7.72
CA ALA A 9 -18.55 -18.14 7.75
C ALA A 9 -17.88 -16.76 7.65
N ALA A 10 -16.79 -16.53 8.39
CA ALA A 10 -16.03 -15.28 8.33
C ALA A 10 -15.41 -15.05 6.95
N THR A 11 -14.84 -16.08 6.31
CA THR A 11 -14.30 -15.98 4.95
C THR A 11 -15.39 -15.66 3.94
N LEU A 12 -16.56 -16.28 4.03
CA LEU A 12 -17.67 -16.01 3.12
C LEU A 12 -18.22 -14.59 3.31
N VAL A 13 -18.32 -14.11 4.55
CA VAL A 13 -18.75 -12.75 4.85
C VAL A 13 -17.74 -11.73 4.31
N LEU A 14 -16.44 -11.90 4.63
CA LEU A 14 -15.40 -11.01 4.15
C LEU A 14 -15.29 -11.03 2.62
N GLY A 15 -15.31 -12.22 2.02
CA GLY A 15 -15.30 -12.40 0.57
C GLY A 15 -16.50 -11.74 -0.09
N GLY A 16 -17.70 -11.90 0.47
CA GLY A 16 -18.91 -11.23 0.00
C GLY A 16 -18.80 -9.70 0.06
N ILE A 17 -18.28 -9.15 1.15
CA ILE A 17 -18.02 -7.70 1.29
C ILE A 17 -17.04 -7.23 0.21
N LEU A 18 -15.92 -7.93 0.02
CA LEU A 18 -14.92 -7.57 -0.99
C LEU A 18 -15.49 -7.62 -2.41
N LEU A 19 -16.28 -8.66 -2.74
CA LEU A 19 -16.93 -8.79 -4.03
C LEU A 19 -17.96 -7.67 -4.26
N SER A 20 -18.74 -7.32 -3.24
CA SER A 20 -19.70 -6.19 -3.35
C SER A 20 -19.02 -4.85 -3.60
N GLY A 21 -17.76 -4.68 -3.14
CA GLY A 21 -16.97 -3.50 -3.42
C GLY A 21 -16.60 -3.35 -4.91
N LEU A 22 -16.54 -4.45 -5.66
CA LEU A 22 -16.22 -4.42 -7.10
C LEU A 22 -17.32 -3.75 -7.93
N ASP A 23 -18.58 -3.84 -7.49
CA ASP A 23 -19.70 -3.17 -8.16
C ASP A 23 -19.62 -1.64 -8.08
N ALA A 24 -18.84 -1.11 -7.13
CA ALA A 24 -18.64 0.32 -6.92
C ALA A 24 -17.38 0.89 -7.61
N VAL A 25 -16.58 0.05 -8.28
CA VAL A 25 -15.35 0.51 -8.96
C VAL A 25 -15.71 1.19 -10.28
N HIS A 26 -14.96 2.23 -10.63
CA HIS A 26 -15.09 2.90 -11.91
C HIS A 26 -14.90 1.93 -13.09
N PRO A 27 -15.63 2.10 -14.22
CA PRO A 27 -15.38 1.34 -15.43
C PRO A 27 -13.94 1.51 -15.91
N PHE A 28 -13.40 0.44 -16.52
CA PHE A 28 -12.05 0.48 -17.08
C PHE A 28 -11.90 1.64 -18.08
N GLY A 29 -10.84 2.44 -17.91
CA GLY A 29 -10.54 3.59 -18.76
C GLY A 29 -11.33 4.87 -18.43
N VAL A 30 -12.15 4.86 -17.37
CA VAL A 30 -12.92 6.04 -16.92
C VAL A 30 -12.56 6.34 -15.46
N PRO A 31 -11.42 6.99 -15.19
CA PRO A 31 -10.94 7.20 -13.81
C PRO A 31 -11.84 8.12 -12.96
N GLY A 32 -12.75 8.88 -13.60
CA GLY A 32 -13.59 9.86 -12.93
C GLY A 32 -12.90 11.22 -12.80
N ASP A 33 -13.33 12.02 -11.82
CA ASP A 33 -12.72 13.30 -11.49
C ASP A 33 -11.53 13.07 -10.54
N VAL A 34 -10.31 13.19 -11.08
CA VAL A 34 -9.05 12.86 -10.41
C VAL A 34 -8.07 14.04 -10.44
N ALA A 35 -8.47 15.17 -9.84
CA ALA A 35 -7.70 16.42 -9.85
C ALA A 35 -6.22 16.28 -9.42
N MET A 36 -5.90 15.35 -8.50
CA MET A 36 -4.51 15.09 -8.08
C MET A 36 -3.69 14.39 -9.16
N ASP A 37 -4.30 13.52 -9.96
CA ASP A 37 -3.60 12.78 -11.01
C ASP A 37 -3.13 13.77 -12.09
N GLU A 38 -4.02 14.67 -12.53
CA GLU A 38 -3.69 15.75 -13.46
C GLU A 38 -2.61 16.67 -12.90
N TYR A 39 -2.73 17.08 -11.63
CA TYR A 39 -1.72 17.92 -10.98
C TYR A 39 -0.32 17.29 -11.04
N PHE A 40 -0.19 16.02 -10.67
CA PHE A 40 1.10 15.33 -10.69
C PHE A 40 1.66 15.16 -12.10
N LEU A 41 0.80 14.88 -13.09
CA LEU A 41 1.23 14.78 -14.49
C LEU A 41 1.77 16.10 -15.02
N ASP A 42 1.11 17.22 -14.69
CA ASP A 42 1.47 18.53 -15.22
C ASP A 42 2.68 19.16 -14.50
N HIS A 43 2.85 18.91 -13.19
CA HIS A 43 3.81 19.65 -12.36
C HIS A 43 5.03 18.83 -11.90
N ALA A 44 5.07 17.51 -12.10
CA ALA A 44 6.18 16.67 -11.62
C ALA A 44 7.56 17.13 -12.13
N MET A 45 7.66 17.56 -13.39
CA MET A 45 8.92 18.03 -13.94
C MET A 45 9.32 19.40 -13.38
N GLU A 46 8.38 20.34 -13.28
CA GLU A 46 8.65 21.69 -12.77
C GLU A 46 9.01 21.69 -11.28
N GLU A 47 8.25 20.96 -10.46
CA GLU A 47 8.43 20.98 -9.01
C GLU A 47 9.54 20.05 -8.52
N ARG A 48 9.70 18.88 -9.16
CA ARG A 48 10.58 17.80 -8.66
C ARG A 48 11.69 17.42 -9.62
N SER A 49 11.80 18.09 -10.78
CA SER A 49 12.82 17.80 -11.80
C SER A 49 12.89 16.30 -12.16
N SER A 50 11.72 15.65 -12.22
CA SER A 50 11.60 14.22 -12.47
C SER A 50 10.68 13.96 -13.65
N GLU A 51 11.25 13.36 -14.71
CA GLU A 51 10.50 12.83 -15.86
C GLU A 51 9.66 11.60 -15.49
N ASN A 52 10.04 10.91 -14.42
CA ASN A 52 9.27 9.77 -13.91
C ASN A 52 8.30 10.25 -12.84
N VAL A 53 7.05 10.45 -13.24
CA VAL A 53 5.95 10.91 -12.37
C VAL A 53 5.69 9.92 -11.22
N VAL A 54 5.83 8.61 -11.45
CA VAL A 54 5.63 7.61 -10.39
C VAL A 54 6.70 7.74 -9.31
N THR A 55 7.96 7.90 -9.70
CA THR A 55 9.06 8.09 -8.75
C THR A 55 8.91 9.41 -7.99
N SER A 56 8.48 10.49 -8.66
CA SER A 56 8.24 11.76 -7.97
C SER A 56 7.05 11.67 -7.00
N ILE A 57 6.04 10.84 -7.28
CA ILE A 57 4.98 10.61 -6.29
C ILE A 57 5.54 9.87 -5.08
N VAL A 58 6.21 8.74 -5.27
CA VAL A 58 6.60 7.83 -4.17
C VAL A 58 7.73 8.42 -3.31
N PHE A 59 8.73 9.07 -3.89
CA PHE A 59 9.88 9.59 -3.13
C PHE A 59 9.76 11.07 -2.75
N ASP A 60 8.94 11.82 -3.48
CA ASP A 60 8.95 13.28 -3.43
C ASP A 60 7.63 13.80 -2.83
N TYR A 61 6.50 13.68 -3.53
CA TYR A 61 5.19 14.16 -3.04
C TYR A 61 4.71 13.39 -1.82
N ARG A 62 4.90 12.07 -1.83
CA ARG A 62 4.50 11.12 -0.78
C ARG A 62 5.71 10.41 -0.16
N GLY A 63 6.85 11.09 -0.11
CA GLY A 63 8.08 10.54 0.46
C GLY A 63 7.96 10.07 1.92
N PHE A 64 7.00 10.64 2.69
CA PHE A 64 6.75 10.21 4.06
C PHE A 64 6.20 8.78 4.15
N ASP A 65 5.37 8.35 3.19
CA ASP A 65 4.86 6.98 3.16
C ASP A 65 5.99 5.99 2.91
N THR A 66 6.89 6.31 1.97
CA THR A 66 8.10 5.51 1.65
C THR A 66 9.12 5.48 2.79
N LEU A 67 9.25 6.59 3.54
CA LEU A 67 10.03 6.61 4.78
C LEU A 67 9.44 5.65 5.81
N GLY A 68 8.11 5.62 5.93
CA GLY A 68 7.37 4.66 6.75
C GLY A 68 7.61 3.22 6.33
N GLU A 69 7.52 2.91 5.04
CA GLU A 69 7.84 1.58 4.49
C GLU A 69 9.27 1.15 4.85
N SER A 70 10.24 2.06 4.69
CA SER A 70 11.64 1.82 5.05
C SER A 70 11.81 1.56 6.54
N ALA A 71 11.09 2.29 7.41
CA ALA A 71 11.12 2.09 8.85
C ALA A 71 10.51 0.74 9.27
N VAL A 72 9.43 0.29 8.60
CA VAL A 72 8.83 -1.03 8.81
C VAL A 72 9.82 -2.14 8.44
N LEU A 73 10.43 -2.05 7.26
CA LEU A 73 11.43 -3.04 6.80
C LEU A 73 12.66 -3.07 7.72
N PHE A 74 13.14 -1.90 8.13
CA PHE A 74 14.25 -1.79 9.08
C PHE A 74 13.91 -2.45 10.42
N THR A 75 12.73 -2.18 10.95
CA THR A 75 12.27 -2.77 12.22
C THR A 75 12.09 -4.28 12.11
N ALA A 76 11.55 -4.78 10.99
CA ALA A 76 11.44 -6.21 10.72
C ALA A 76 12.83 -6.87 10.69
N LEU A 77 13.79 -6.26 9.99
CA LEU A 77 15.18 -6.73 9.95
C LEU A 77 15.81 -6.77 11.35
N CYS A 78 15.71 -5.68 12.12
CA CYS A 78 16.21 -5.62 13.49
C CYS A 78 15.59 -6.73 14.36
N SER A 79 14.28 -6.96 14.24
CA SER A 79 13.56 -7.98 15.01
C SER A 79 14.08 -9.39 14.72
N VAL A 80 14.28 -9.71 13.44
CA VAL A 80 14.85 -11.00 13.02
C VAL A 80 16.27 -11.16 13.55
N VAL A 81 17.13 -10.15 13.37
CA VAL A 81 18.53 -10.20 13.85
C VAL A 81 18.59 -10.36 15.37
N MET A 82 17.74 -9.67 16.13
CA MET A 82 17.66 -9.81 17.58
C MET A 82 17.23 -11.21 18.01
N LEU A 83 16.24 -11.80 17.34
CA LEU A 83 15.75 -13.15 17.64
C LEU A 83 16.82 -14.23 17.43
N PHE A 84 17.60 -14.11 16.37
CA PHE A 84 18.66 -15.08 16.03
C PHE A 84 20.02 -14.76 16.67
N ARG A 85 20.14 -13.68 17.43
CA ARG A 85 21.40 -13.32 18.09
C ARG A 85 21.72 -14.33 19.19
N LYS A 86 22.74 -15.17 18.98
CA LYS A 86 23.25 -16.09 20.00
C LYS A 86 23.72 -15.30 21.22
N GLY A 87 23.05 -15.49 22.36
CA GLY A 87 23.49 -14.96 23.64
C GLY A 87 24.92 -15.43 23.91
N ARG A 88 25.81 -14.51 24.32
CA ARG A 88 27.10 -14.92 24.90
C ARG A 88 26.79 -15.72 26.17
N LYS A 89 27.44 -16.88 26.30
CA LYS A 89 27.50 -17.60 27.57
C LYS A 89 28.12 -16.71 28.64
#